data_AF-A0A7X2DBY3-F1
#
_entry.id   AF-A0A7X2DBY3-F1
#
_cell.length_a   1.000
_cell.length_b   1.000
_cell.length_c   1.000
_cell.angle_alpha   90.00
_cell.angle_beta   90.00
_cell.angle_gamma   90.00
#
_symmetry.space_group_name_H-M   'P 1'
#
loop_
_entity.id
_entity.type
_entity.pdbx_description
1 polymer ?
#
loop_
_entity_poly.entity_id
_entity_poly.type
_entity_poly.pdbx_seq_one_letter_code
_entity_poly.pdbx_strand_id
1 'polypeptide(L)'
;MKHETKSIALSLLEINTANPRFEMADNQREAIRKMIEDQKIKLANLAQDIIENGLNPSDYTIVTPSEKNKELFTVLEGNRRIIALKLLNKPKLVPDEYQTLQKKFKLLSSEYKKNPITEVNCVVFPNEDEAYKWIRLKHTGDNEGIGTVTWNPEQKARFEGSLPYALQIKDYLKDDKDFDPVLKGKLAKIPLTNLQRLLSDPDVRELIGLSAEKGQIMSHFPP
;
A
#
# COMPACT_ATOMS: atom_id res chain seq x y z
N MET A 1 13.60 -23.60 10.43
CA MET A 1 12.56 -22.92 9.64
C MET A 1 12.78 -23.28 8.19
N LYS A 2 11.72 -23.59 7.42
CA LYS A 2 11.83 -24.00 6.01
C LYS A 2 11.84 -22.80 5.04
N HIS A 3 12.46 -21.71 5.44
CA HIS A 3 12.68 -20.56 4.55
C HIS A 3 13.95 -19.85 5.00
N GLU A 4 14.55 -19.11 4.08
CA GLU A 4 15.75 -18.31 4.32
C GLU A 4 15.59 -16.93 3.69
N THR A 5 16.26 -15.93 4.25
CA THR A 5 16.34 -14.60 3.65
C THR A 5 17.61 -14.47 2.84
N LYS A 6 17.49 -13.96 1.61
CA LYS A 6 18.60 -13.77 0.68
C LYS A 6 18.45 -12.47 -0.10
N SER A 7 19.57 -11.80 -0.37
CA SER A 7 19.62 -10.80 -1.43
C SER A 7 19.81 -11.54 -2.76
N ILE A 8 18.89 -11.37 -3.70
CA ILE A 8 18.89 -12.08 -4.98
C ILE A 8 18.99 -11.07 -6.11
N ALA A 9 19.90 -11.29 -7.06
CA ALA A 9 20.03 -10.45 -8.25
C ALA A 9 18.70 -10.39 -9.02
N LEU A 10 18.28 -9.19 -9.41
CA LEU A 10 17.03 -8.93 -10.12
C LEU A 10 16.93 -9.70 -11.46
N SER A 11 18.08 -10.02 -12.06
CA SER A 11 18.18 -10.85 -13.27
C SER A 11 17.76 -12.30 -13.04
N LEU A 12 17.90 -12.83 -11.83
CA LEU A 12 17.54 -14.20 -11.47
C LEU A 12 16.06 -14.36 -11.07
N LEU A 13 15.33 -13.25 -10.95
CA LEU A 13 13.91 -13.25 -10.58
C LEU A 13 13.02 -13.37 -11.83
N GLU A 14 12.18 -14.40 -11.88
CA GLU A 14 11.17 -14.64 -12.90
C GLU A 14 9.77 -14.23 -12.40
N ILE A 15 9.00 -13.57 -13.25
CA ILE A 15 7.60 -13.25 -12.97
C ILE A 15 6.81 -14.55 -12.92
N ASN A 16 5.95 -14.72 -11.91
CA ASN A 16 5.05 -15.86 -11.88
C ASN A 16 4.01 -15.72 -13.00
N THR A 17 4.04 -16.66 -13.95
CA THR A 17 3.10 -16.71 -15.08
C THR A 17 1.69 -17.11 -14.65
N ALA A 18 1.52 -17.75 -13.50
CA ALA A 18 0.24 -18.08 -12.87
C ALA A 18 -0.18 -17.08 -11.78
N ASN A 19 0.22 -15.79 -11.91
CA ASN A 19 -0.14 -14.77 -10.91
C ASN A 19 -1.67 -14.58 -10.83
N PRO A 20 -2.29 -14.59 -9.62
CA PRO A 20 -3.75 -14.45 -9.48
C PRO A 20 -4.38 -13.15 -10.03
N ARG A 21 -3.57 -12.16 -10.46
CA ARG A 21 -4.06 -10.92 -11.07
C ARG A 21 -4.53 -11.08 -12.52
N PHE A 22 -4.12 -12.15 -13.18
CA PHE A 22 -4.43 -12.39 -14.58
C PHE A 22 -4.54 -13.87 -14.89
N GLU A 23 -5.19 -14.21 -16.00
CA GLU A 23 -5.16 -15.57 -16.52
C GLU A 23 -3.73 -16.01 -16.82
N MET A 24 -3.46 -17.31 -16.65
CA MET A 24 -2.14 -17.90 -16.85
C MET A 24 -1.49 -17.39 -18.14
N ALA A 25 -0.27 -16.88 -18.01
CA ALA A 25 0.55 -16.41 -19.12
C ALA A 25 1.44 -17.54 -19.65
N ASP A 26 1.70 -17.55 -20.95
CA ASP A 26 2.55 -18.57 -21.57
C ASP A 26 4.03 -18.32 -21.26
N ASN A 27 4.42 -17.05 -21.08
CA ASN A 27 5.81 -16.64 -20.93
C ASN A 27 5.97 -15.30 -20.17
N GLN A 28 7.23 -14.97 -19.86
CA GLN A 28 7.60 -13.75 -19.12
C GLN A 28 7.12 -12.46 -19.79
N ARG A 29 7.19 -12.38 -21.13
CA ARG A 29 6.79 -11.18 -21.87
C ARG A 29 5.28 -10.97 -21.77
N GLU A 30 4.52 -12.04 -21.89
CA GLU A 30 3.07 -12.00 -21.72
C GLU A 30 2.67 -11.70 -20.28
N ALA A 31 3.32 -12.29 -19.28
CA ALA A 31 3.06 -11.98 -17.87
C ALA A 31 3.31 -10.48 -17.55
N ILE A 32 4.38 -9.90 -18.10
CA ILE A 32 4.63 -8.45 -17.99
C ILE A 32 3.53 -7.65 -18.69
N ARG A 33 3.11 -8.04 -19.90
CA ARG A 33 2.02 -7.37 -20.63
C ARG A 33 0.72 -7.40 -19.84
N LYS A 34 0.32 -8.57 -19.33
CA LYS A 34 -0.89 -8.75 -18.51
C LYS A 34 -0.84 -7.90 -17.22
N MET A 35 0.31 -7.81 -16.57
CA MET A 35 0.47 -6.90 -15.41
C MET A 35 0.34 -5.43 -15.81
N ILE A 36 0.89 -5.02 -16.96
CA ILE A 36 0.75 -3.66 -17.47
C ILE A 36 -0.73 -3.32 -17.74
N GLU A 37 -1.47 -4.27 -18.32
CA GLU A 37 -2.90 -4.10 -18.62
C GLU A 37 -3.75 -3.95 -17.34
N ASP A 38 -3.47 -4.77 -16.32
CA ASP A 38 -4.14 -4.72 -15.01
C ASP A 38 -3.79 -3.43 -14.22
N GLN A 39 -2.50 -3.13 -14.08
CA GLN A 39 -2.04 -2.06 -13.19
C GLN A 39 -1.95 -0.68 -13.85
N LYS A 40 -1.78 -0.62 -15.17
CA LYS A 40 -1.74 0.61 -15.96
C LYS A 40 -0.76 1.62 -15.36
N ILE A 41 -1.22 2.85 -15.13
CA ILE A 41 -0.42 3.95 -14.58
C ILE A 41 0.10 3.68 -13.16
N LYS A 42 -0.55 2.80 -12.39
CA LYS A 42 -0.15 2.48 -11.02
C LYS A 42 1.24 1.84 -10.96
N LEU A 43 1.69 1.16 -12.02
CA LEU A 43 3.07 0.66 -12.12
C LEU A 43 4.09 1.78 -12.20
N ALA A 44 3.80 2.85 -12.95
CA ALA A 44 4.70 4.00 -13.04
C ALA A 44 4.76 4.77 -11.71
N ASN A 45 3.64 4.90 -11.00
CA ASN A 45 3.61 5.51 -9.67
C ASN A 45 4.44 4.70 -8.67
N LEU A 46 4.31 3.36 -8.69
CA LEU A 46 5.14 2.47 -7.89
C LEU A 46 6.63 2.59 -8.25
N ALA A 47 6.94 2.69 -9.54
CA ALA A 47 8.31 2.85 -10.00
C ALA A 47 8.94 4.18 -9.57
N GLN A 48 8.18 5.27 -9.57
CA GLN A 48 8.59 6.57 -9.06
C GLN A 48 8.89 6.50 -7.56
N ASP A 49 7.98 5.92 -6.78
CA ASP A 49 8.17 5.73 -5.33
C ASP A 49 9.43 4.89 -5.02
N ILE A 50 9.69 3.84 -5.80
CA ILE A 50 10.91 3.03 -5.65
C ILE A 50 12.19 3.84 -5.93
N ILE A 51 12.16 4.77 -6.89
CA ILE A 51 13.32 5.64 -7.18
C ILE A 51 13.57 6.61 -6.01
N GLU A 52 12.50 7.16 -5.45
CA GLU A 52 12.57 8.16 -4.37
C GLU A 52 12.95 7.54 -3.02
N ASN A 53 12.34 6.39 -2.69
CA ASN A 53 12.33 5.83 -1.34
C ASN A 53 12.98 4.44 -1.26
N GLY A 54 13.33 3.83 -2.39
CA GLY A 54 13.80 2.45 -2.45
C GLY A 54 12.65 1.44 -2.31
N LEU A 55 13.00 0.16 -2.17
CA LEU A 55 12.02 -0.89 -1.86
C LEU A 55 11.65 -0.83 -0.37
N ASN A 56 10.36 -1.04 -0.06
CA ASN A 56 9.89 -1.14 1.32
C ASN A 56 10.68 -2.21 2.10
N PRO A 57 11.48 -1.83 3.13
CA PRO A 57 12.34 -2.76 3.85
C PRO A 57 11.57 -3.70 4.78
N SER A 58 10.29 -3.43 5.06
CA SER A 58 9.42 -4.30 5.87
C SER A 58 8.70 -5.39 5.06
N ASP A 59 8.70 -5.29 3.72
CA ASP A 59 7.93 -6.18 2.84
C ASP A 59 8.86 -6.92 1.88
N TYR A 60 9.38 -8.08 2.29
CA TYR A 60 10.31 -8.85 1.46
C TYR A 60 9.58 -9.48 0.26
N THR A 61 10.30 -9.67 -0.84
CA THR A 61 9.75 -10.40 -2.00
C THR A 61 9.72 -11.89 -1.68
N ILE A 62 8.60 -12.58 -1.86
CA ILE A 62 8.52 -14.02 -1.60
C ILE A 62 8.79 -14.77 -2.91
N VAL A 63 9.72 -15.72 -2.87
CA VAL A 63 10.16 -16.47 -4.04
C VAL A 63 10.31 -17.96 -3.73
N THR A 64 10.32 -18.77 -4.79
CA THR A 64 10.70 -20.20 -4.75
C THR A 64 11.66 -20.48 -5.90
N PRO A 65 12.58 -21.46 -5.80
CA PRO A 65 13.38 -21.90 -6.94
C PRO A 65 12.48 -22.29 -8.12
N SER A 66 12.80 -21.81 -9.32
CA SER A 66 12.03 -22.09 -10.53
C SER A 66 12.06 -23.58 -10.86
N GLU A 67 10.93 -24.12 -11.30
CA GLU A 67 10.84 -25.52 -11.70
C GLU A 67 11.63 -25.80 -12.98
N LYS A 68 11.71 -24.80 -13.87
CA LYS A 68 12.38 -24.90 -15.18
C LYS A 68 13.89 -24.75 -15.07
N ASN A 69 14.37 -23.89 -14.17
CA ASN A 69 15.79 -23.68 -13.93
C ASN A 69 16.04 -23.37 -12.44
N LYS A 70 16.76 -24.26 -11.74
CA LYS A 70 17.03 -24.11 -10.30
C LYS A 70 17.93 -22.94 -9.92
N GLU A 71 18.59 -22.30 -10.87
CA GLU A 71 19.35 -21.05 -10.66
C GLU A 71 18.45 -19.80 -10.66
N LEU A 72 17.23 -19.92 -11.20
CA LEU A 72 16.24 -18.85 -11.24
C LEU A 72 15.22 -19.01 -10.13
N PHE A 73 14.54 -17.91 -9.79
CA PHE A 73 13.54 -17.86 -8.74
C PHE A 73 12.22 -17.32 -9.26
N THR A 74 11.14 -18.08 -9.09
CA THR A 74 9.78 -17.63 -9.39
C THR A 74 9.28 -16.72 -8.28
N VAL A 75 8.85 -15.51 -8.63
CA VAL A 75 8.34 -14.51 -7.69
C VAL A 75 6.89 -14.83 -7.35
N LEU A 76 6.62 -15.26 -6.12
CA LEU A 76 5.27 -15.60 -5.66
C LEU A 76 4.53 -14.37 -5.11
N GLU A 77 5.23 -13.49 -4.38
CA GLU A 77 4.70 -12.22 -3.90
C GLU A 77 5.68 -11.09 -4.18
N GLY A 78 5.15 -9.92 -4.56
CA GLY A 78 5.95 -8.76 -4.98
C GLY A 78 6.13 -8.62 -6.49
N ASN A 79 5.39 -9.40 -7.31
CA ASN A 79 5.45 -9.36 -8.78
C ASN A 79 5.36 -7.94 -9.37
N ARG A 80 4.47 -7.08 -8.84
CA ARG A 80 4.36 -5.67 -9.28
C ARG A 80 5.67 -4.89 -9.11
N ARG A 81 6.37 -5.09 -7.98
CA ARG A 81 7.65 -4.42 -7.69
C ARG A 81 8.74 -4.93 -8.61
N ILE A 82 8.84 -6.25 -8.79
CA ILE A 82 9.82 -6.85 -9.69
C ILE A 82 9.59 -6.42 -11.15
N ILE A 83 8.34 -6.36 -11.60
CA ILE A 83 8.01 -5.85 -12.94
C ILE A 83 8.38 -4.38 -13.06
N ALA A 84 8.02 -3.54 -12.09
CA ALA A 84 8.41 -2.12 -12.10
C ALA A 84 9.94 -1.96 -12.25
N LEU A 85 10.73 -2.71 -11.48
CA LEU A 85 12.20 -2.71 -11.59
C LEU A 85 12.70 -3.20 -12.96
N LYS A 86 12.11 -4.26 -13.52
CA LYS A 86 12.46 -4.75 -14.86
C LYS A 86 12.11 -3.72 -15.94
N LEU A 87 11.00 -3.00 -15.82
CA LEU A 87 10.61 -1.92 -16.72
C LEU A 87 11.50 -0.69 -16.58
N LEU A 88 11.94 -0.34 -15.36
CA LEU A 88 12.93 0.71 -15.11
C LEU A 88 14.29 0.38 -15.75
N ASN A 89 14.73 -0.87 -15.66
CA ASN A 89 15.95 -1.34 -16.32
C ASN A 89 15.83 -1.37 -17.84
N LYS A 90 14.69 -1.84 -18.37
CA LYS A 90 14.45 -2.01 -19.81
C LYS A 90 13.07 -1.48 -20.20
N PRO A 91 12.91 -0.16 -20.41
CA PRO A 91 11.61 0.44 -20.79
C PRO A 91 11.01 -0.10 -22.09
N LYS A 92 11.84 -0.68 -22.97
CA LYS A 92 11.39 -1.36 -24.21
C LYS A 92 10.53 -2.60 -23.96
N LEU A 93 10.45 -3.09 -22.71
CA LEU A 93 9.52 -4.15 -22.33
C LEU A 93 8.07 -3.67 -22.26
N VAL A 94 7.83 -2.35 -22.17
CA VAL A 94 6.49 -1.79 -22.30
C VAL A 94 6.07 -1.87 -23.77
N PRO A 95 4.97 -2.60 -24.10
CA PRO A 95 4.50 -2.71 -25.48
C PRO A 95 4.13 -1.36 -26.08
N ASP A 96 4.27 -1.23 -27.39
CA ASP A 96 4.09 0.04 -28.10
C ASP A 96 2.66 0.58 -28.06
N GLU A 97 1.66 -0.30 -27.84
CA GLU A 97 0.27 0.12 -27.60
C GLU A 97 0.10 0.97 -26.32
N TYR A 98 1.02 0.88 -25.35
CA TYR A 98 0.99 1.64 -24.10
C TYR A 98 1.91 2.87 -24.14
N GLN A 99 1.80 3.70 -25.17
CA GLN A 99 2.71 4.82 -25.44
C GLN A 99 2.91 5.76 -24.24
N THR A 100 1.83 6.13 -23.54
CA THR A 100 1.89 7.00 -22.36
C THR A 100 2.74 6.38 -21.24
N LEU A 101 2.55 5.09 -20.97
CA LEU A 101 3.31 4.37 -19.96
C LEU A 101 4.78 4.21 -20.39
N GLN A 102 5.01 3.92 -21.67
CA GLN A 102 6.35 3.80 -22.25
C GLN A 102 7.12 5.12 -22.12
N LYS A 103 6.49 6.26 -22.41
CA LYS A 103 7.08 7.59 -22.21
C LYS A 103 7.46 7.83 -20.75
N LYS A 104 6.58 7.49 -19.80
CA LYS A 104 6.89 7.61 -18.37
C LYS A 104 8.07 6.73 -17.97
N PHE A 105 8.07 5.44 -18.29
CA PHE A 105 9.19 4.56 -17.94
C PHE A 105 10.51 4.94 -18.62
N LYS A 106 10.49 5.54 -19.82
CA LYS A 106 11.70 6.10 -20.43
C LYS A 106 12.28 7.24 -19.59
N LEU A 107 11.45 8.13 -19.07
CA LEU A 107 11.90 9.22 -18.18
C LEU A 107 12.42 8.67 -16.85
N LEU A 108 11.65 7.79 -16.21
CA LEU A 108 12.02 7.18 -14.92
C LEU A 108 13.31 6.34 -15.02
N SER A 109 13.52 5.63 -16.13
CA SER A 109 14.72 4.82 -16.36
C SER A 109 16.01 5.65 -16.36
N SER A 110 15.96 6.87 -16.89
CA SER A 110 17.12 7.77 -16.88
C SER A 110 17.53 8.15 -15.46
N GLU A 111 16.56 8.38 -14.58
CA GLU A 111 16.81 8.65 -13.16
C GLU A 111 17.30 7.39 -12.44
N TYR A 112 16.58 6.28 -12.61
CA TYR A 112 16.90 4.99 -11.99
C TYR A 112 18.33 4.51 -12.28
N LYS A 113 18.84 4.76 -13.49
CA LYS A 113 20.21 4.37 -13.88
C LYS A 113 21.32 5.06 -13.10
N LYS A 114 21.03 6.17 -12.41
CA LYS A 114 22.01 6.83 -11.54
C LYS A 114 22.33 6.00 -10.30
N ASN A 115 21.35 5.26 -9.77
CA ASN A 115 21.51 4.37 -8.63
C ASN A 115 20.59 3.14 -8.78
N PRO A 116 20.94 2.17 -9.63
CA PRO A 116 20.06 1.07 -9.95
C PRO A 116 20.00 0.04 -8.82
N ILE A 117 18.81 -0.50 -8.60
CA ILE A 117 18.61 -1.66 -7.72
C ILE A 117 18.95 -2.92 -8.51
N THR A 118 20.09 -3.53 -8.19
CA THR A 118 20.60 -4.75 -8.84
C THR A 118 20.19 -6.02 -8.11
N GLU A 119 19.89 -5.93 -6.81
CA GLU A 119 19.48 -7.03 -5.96
C GLU A 119 18.23 -6.69 -5.14
N VAL A 120 17.48 -7.71 -4.76
CA VAL A 120 16.23 -7.59 -4.01
C VAL A 120 16.28 -8.52 -2.80
N ASN A 121 15.90 -8.00 -1.64
CA ASN A 121 15.70 -8.81 -0.44
C ASN A 121 14.49 -9.73 -0.61
N CYS A 122 14.77 -11.03 -0.56
CA CYS A 122 13.81 -12.08 -0.78
C CYS A 122 13.71 -13.02 0.43
N VAL A 123 12.53 -13.58 0.65
CA VAL A 123 12.32 -14.79 1.45
C VAL A 123 12.16 -15.95 0.48
N VAL A 124 13.06 -16.92 0.56
CA VAL A 124 13.07 -18.11 -0.29
C VAL A 124 12.36 -19.24 0.44
N PHE A 125 11.27 -19.72 -0.15
CA PHE A 125 10.59 -20.95 0.27
C PHE A 125 11.00 -22.11 -0.64
N PRO A 126 10.97 -23.36 -0.14
CA PRO A 126 11.33 -24.54 -0.91
C PRO A 126 10.32 -24.86 -2.02
N ASN A 127 9.07 -24.45 -1.86
CA ASN A 127 7.98 -24.64 -2.81
C ASN A 127 6.87 -23.59 -2.58
N GLU A 128 5.93 -23.53 -3.52
CA GLU A 128 4.82 -22.56 -3.48
C GLU A 128 3.86 -22.78 -2.31
N ASP A 129 3.54 -24.03 -1.98
CA ASP A 129 2.58 -24.38 -0.94
C ASP A 129 2.98 -23.83 0.44
N GLU A 130 4.27 -23.90 0.76
CA GLU A 130 4.79 -23.35 2.02
C GLU A 130 4.75 -21.82 2.07
N ALA A 131 4.84 -21.15 0.92
CA ALA A 131 4.70 -19.70 0.81
C ALA A 131 3.22 -19.26 0.82
N TYR A 132 2.31 -20.05 0.24
CA TYR A 132 0.92 -19.68 0.01
C TYR A 132 0.13 -19.37 1.27
N LYS A 133 0.46 -19.99 2.41
CA LYS A 133 -0.12 -19.62 3.70
C LYS A 133 0.06 -18.12 3.98
N TRP A 134 1.28 -17.60 3.84
CA TRP A 134 1.60 -16.20 4.15
C TRP A 134 1.06 -15.24 3.11
N ILE A 135 1.13 -15.63 1.84
CA ILE A 135 0.56 -14.85 0.74
C ILE A 135 -0.95 -14.71 0.91
N ARG A 136 -1.65 -15.78 1.31
CA ARG A 136 -3.08 -15.73 1.60
C ARG A 136 -3.40 -14.75 2.72
N LEU A 137 -2.69 -14.82 3.86
CA LEU A 137 -2.91 -13.91 4.98
C LEU A 137 -2.70 -12.44 4.62
N LYS A 138 -1.78 -12.16 3.69
CA LYS A 138 -1.51 -10.81 3.21
C LYS A 138 -2.60 -10.25 2.29
N HIS A 139 -3.25 -11.08 1.48
CA HIS A 139 -4.15 -10.63 0.41
C HIS A 139 -5.64 -10.90 0.63
N THR A 140 -6.03 -11.73 1.60
CA THR A 140 -7.44 -12.14 1.80
C THR A 140 -8.14 -11.46 2.97
N GLY A 141 -7.57 -10.38 3.49
CA GLY A 141 -8.17 -9.59 4.58
C GLY A 141 -7.76 -10.07 5.96
N ASP A 142 -8.59 -9.75 6.96
CA ASP A 142 -8.28 -9.95 8.37
C ASP A 142 -8.31 -11.43 8.79
N ASN A 143 -9.08 -12.29 8.13
CA ASN A 143 -9.16 -13.73 8.43
C ASN A 143 -9.39 -13.98 9.94
N GLU A 144 -10.44 -13.37 10.50
CA GLU A 144 -10.75 -13.42 11.95
C GLU A 144 -9.58 -12.92 12.84
N GLY A 145 -8.76 -12.00 12.31
CA GLY A 145 -7.62 -11.40 12.99
C GLY A 145 -6.27 -12.07 12.76
N ILE A 146 -6.20 -13.14 11.95
CA ILE A 146 -4.95 -13.83 11.60
C ILE A 146 -4.16 -13.07 10.51
N GLY A 147 -4.88 -12.46 9.57
CA GLY A 147 -4.33 -11.67 8.47
C GLY A 147 -4.22 -10.19 8.78
N THR A 148 -3.94 -9.38 7.75
CA THR A 148 -3.77 -7.93 7.92
C THR A 148 -5.13 -7.26 8.18
N VAL A 149 -5.33 -6.75 9.39
CA VAL A 149 -6.49 -5.90 9.74
C VAL A 149 -6.25 -4.48 9.21
N THR A 150 -7.09 -4.03 8.29
CA THR A 150 -6.96 -2.66 7.76
C THR A 150 -7.40 -1.63 8.80
N TRP A 151 -6.68 -0.52 8.86
CA TRP A 151 -7.09 0.60 9.70
C TRP A 151 -8.43 1.17 9.23
N ASN A 152 -9.31 1.41 10.19
CA ASN A 152 -10.53 2.17 9.96
C ASN A 152 -10.19 3.66 9.70
N PRO A 153 -11.16 4.47 9.24
CA PRO A 153 -10.90 5.88 8.93
C PRO A 153 -10.32 6.70 10.09
N GLU A 154 -10.75 6.43 11.33
CA GLU A 154 -10.26 7.11 12.53
C GLU A 154 -8.78 6.81 12.81
N GLN A 155 -8.40 5.53 12.71
CA GLN A 155 -7.02 5.08 12.88
C GLN A 155 -6.09 5.64 11.79
N LYS A 156 -6.57 5.71 10.53
CA LYS A 156 -5.83 6.34 9.43
C LYS A 156 -5.61 7.83 9.68
N ALA A 157 -6.66 8.56 10.04
CA ALA A 157 -6.56 9.98 10.36
C ALA A 157 -5.56 10.27 11.49
N ARG A 158 -5.55 9.42 12.53
CA ARG A 158 -4.59 9.49 13.63
C ARG A 158 -3.15 9.31 13.14
N PHE A 159 -2.91 8.31 12.29
CA PHE A 159 -1.58 8.07 11.72
C PHE A 159 -1.10 9.19 10.81
N GLU A 160 -1.98 9.74 9.98
CA GLU A 160 -1.67 10.85 9.06
C GLU A 160 -1.49 12.20 9.79
N GLY A 161 -1.80 12.29 11.09
CA GLY A 161 -1.73 13.51 11.87
C GLY A 161 -2.81 14.55 11.51
N SER A 162 -3.79 14.18 10.69
CA SER A 162 -4.91 15.04 10.26
C SER A 162 -6.18 14.57 10.95
N LEU A 163 -6.34 14.91 12.22
CA LEU A 163 -7.52 14.52 13.00
C LEU A 163 -8.75 15.31 12.52
N PRO A 164 -9.83 14.65 12.08
CA PRO A 164 -11.09 15.32 11.82
C PRO A 164 -11.57 16.07 13.07
N TYR A 165 -12.17 17.23 12.90
CA TYR A 165 -12.81 18.01 13.96
C TYR A 165 -13.71 17.15 14.86
N ALA A 166 -14.48 16.25 14.27
CA ALA A 166 -15.33 15.31 14.99
C ALA A 166 -14.55 14.39 15.93
N LEU A 167 -13.34 13.96 15.53
CA LEU A 167 -12.50 13.09 16.34
C LEU A 167 -11.83 13.88 17.46
N GLN A 168 -11.40 15.12 17.19
CA GLN A 168 -10.84 16.02 18.22
C GLN A 168 -11.84 16.27 19.36
N ILE A 169 -13.09 16.60 19.01
CA ILE A 169 -14.16 16.82 20.01
C ILE A 169 -14.49 15.53 20.76
N LYS A 170 -14.62 14.40 20.05
CA LYS A 170 -14.88 13.11 20.69
C LYS A 170 -13.77 12.70 21.66
N ASP A 171 -12.51 12.88 21.28
CA ASP A 171 -11.37 12.54 22.13
C ASP A 171 -11.30 13.47 23.35
N TYR A 172 -11.53 14.79 23.18
CA TYR A 172 -11.61 15.74 24.30
C TYR A 172 -12.73 15.39 25.29
N LEU A 173 -13.96 15.21 24.80
CA LEU A 173 -15.14 14.96 25.64
C LEU A 173 -15.17 13.56 26.26
N LYS A 174 -14.45 12.59 25.68
CA LYS A 174 -14.35 11.24 26.24
C LYS A 174 -13.68 11.29 27.61
N ASP A 175 -12.59 12.04 27.73
CA ASP A 175 -11.73 12.09 28.91
C ASP A 175 -12.18 13.16 29.93
N ASP A 176 -13.07 14.08 29.55
CA ASP A 176 -13.68 15.09 30.42
C ASP A 176 -14.58 14.46 31.49
N LYS A 177 -14.16 14.44 32.76
CA LYS A 177 -14.90 13.80 33.85
C LYS A 177 -16.21 14.50 34.21
N ASP A 178 -16.34 15.79 33.87
CA ASP A 178 -17.48 16.63 34.23
C ASP A 178 -18.56 16.61 33.14
N PHE A 179 -18.24 16.09 31.95
CA PHE A 179 -19.20 15.94 30.87
C PHE A 179 -20.23 14.82 31.15
N ASP A 180 -21.51 15.15 30.94
CA ASP A 180 -22.65 14.30 31.27
C ASP A 180 -22.52 12.86 30.70
N PRO A 181 -22.57 11.81 31.54
CA PRO A 181 -22.38 10.43 31.10
C PRO A 181 -23.40 9.94 30.06
N VAL A 182 -24.63 10.47 30.09
CA VAL A 182 -25.68 10.11 29.13
C VAL A 182 -25.38 10.74 27.77
N LEU A 183 -24.95 12.00 27.74
CA LEU A 183 -24.52 12.70 26.54
C LEU A 183 -23.23 12.08 25.96
N LYS A 184 -22.27 11.67 26.79
CA LYS A 184 -21.12 10.86 26.36
C LYS A 184 -21.54 9.60 25.62
N GLY A 185 -22.47 8.84 26.20
CA GLY A 185 -23.00 7.62 25.61
C GLY A 185 -23.73 7.88 24.28
N LYS A 186 -24.41 9.02 24.14
CA LYS A 186 -25.04 9.43 22.86
C LYS A 186 -24.00 9.86 21.82
N LEU A 187 -23.02 10.67 22.20
CA LEU A 187 -21.95 11.14 21.33
C LEU A 187 -21.15 9.98 20.72
N ALA A 188 -20.86 8.96 21.52
CA ALA A 188 -20.18 7.73 21.07
C ALA A 188 -20.93 7.01 19.94
N LYS A 189 -22.27 7.12 19.91
CA LYS A 189 -23.13 6.49 18.89
C LYS A 189 -23.28 7.31 17.61
N ILE A 190 -22.89 8.59 17.60
CA ILE A 190 -23.00 9.45 16.41
C ILE A 190 -21.93 9.02 15.39
N PRO A 191 -22.29 8.72 14.13
CA PRO A 191 -21.31 8.45 13.09
C PRO A 191 -20.33 9.61 12.92
N LEU A 192 -19.04 9.32 12.88
CA LEU A 192 -17.99 10.34 12.79
C LEU A 192 -18.17 11.24 11.56
N THR A 193 -18.58 10.66 10.43
CA THR A 193 -18.82 11.39 9.17
C THR A 193 -19.95 12.41 9.28
N ASN A 194 -21.01 12.09 10.02
CA ASN A 194 -22.13 13.01 10.24
C ASN A 194 -21.70 14.19 11.11
N LEU A 195 -21.03 13.91 12.22
CA LEU A 195 -20.50 14.94 13.11
C LEU A 195 -19.47 15.81 12.37
N GLN A 196 -18.60 15.20 11.57
CA GLN A 196 -17.61 15.91 10.77
C GLN A 196 -18.28 16.84 9.75
N ARG A 197 -19.34 16.38 9.07
CA ARG A 197 -20.07 17.22 8.11
C ARG A 197 -20.65 18.47 8.75
N LEU A 198 -21.24 18.34 9.95
CA LEU A 198 -21.75 19.47 10.72
C LEU A 198 -20.62 20.41 11.15
N LEU A 199 -19.55 19.86 11.72
CA LEU A 199 -18.41 20.65 12.20
C LEU A 199 -17.57 21.25 11.07
N SER A 200 -17.69 20.78 9.83
CA SER A 200 -17.03 21.40 8.68
C SER A 200 -17.73 22.70 8.25
N ASP A 201 -19.00 22.88 8.59
CA ASP A 201 -19.76 24.11 8.31
C ASP A 201 -19.37 25.23 9.32
N PRO A 202 -18.84 26.37 8.85
CA PRO A 202 -18.49 27.50 9.72
C PRO A 202 -19.66 28.02 10.55
N ASP A 203 -20.87 28.11 9.98
CA ASP A 203 -22.04 28.68 10.64
C ASP A 203 -22.48 27.78 11.80
N VAL A 204 -22.40 26.46 11.60
CA VAL A 204 -22.68 25.48 12.66
C VAL A 204 -21.66 25.59 13.78
N ARG A 205 -20.37 25.74 13.47
CA ARG A 205 -19.32 25.91 14.48
C ARG A 205 -19.54 27.18 15.31
N GLU A 206 -19.80 28.30 14.65
CA GLU A 206 -20.06 29.58 15.31
C GLU A 206 -21.26 29.50 16.24
N LEU A 207 -22.37 28.91 15.78
CA LEU A 207 -23.60 28.71 16.55
C LEU A 207 -23.36 27.94 17.86
N ILE A 208 -22.48 26.94 17.84
CA ILE A 208 -22.17 26.11 19.01
C ILE A 208 -20.92 26.57 19.76
N GLY A 209 -20.44 27.80 19.50
CA GLY A 209 -19.32 28.40 20.21
C GLY A 209 -17.96 27.75 19.93
N LEU A 210 -17.78 27.20 18.74
CA LEU A 210 -16.52 26.62 18.29
C LEU A 210 -15.94 27.42 17.11
N SER A 211 -14.62 27.33 16.94
CA SER A 211 -13.91 27.79 15.75
C SER A 211 -12.88 26.74 15.30
N ALA A 212 -12.29 26.94 14.12
CA ALA A 212 -11.27 26.05 13.60
C ALA A 212 -10.07 26.87 13.09
N GLU A 213 -8.89 26.61 13.65
CA GLU A 213 -7.65 27.29 13.30
C GLU A 213 -6.57 26.26 12.97
N LYS A 214 -5.97 26.38 11.78
CA LYS A 214 -4.88 25.47 11.31
C LYS A 214 -5.20 23.98 11.48
N GLY A 215 -6.48 23.61 11.31
CA GLY A 215 -6.94 22.22 11.45
C GLY A 215 -7.25 21.79 12.88
N GLN A 216 -7.19 22.68 13.87
CA GLN A 216 -7.57 22.40 15.26
C GLN A 216 -8.90 23.08 15.62
N ILE A 217 -9.76 22.37 16.34
CA ILE A 217 -10.99 22.94 16.91
C ILE A 217 -10.65 23.70 18.20
N MET A 218 -11.18 24.91 18.29
CA MET A 218 -11.06 25.79 19.45
C MET A 218 -12.45 26.03 20.05
N SER A 219 -12.54 26.06 21.37
CA SER A 219 -13.76 26.43 22.10
C SER A 219 -13.71 27.91 22.49
N HIS A 220 -14.82 28.62 22.31
CA HIS A 220 -15.01 29.97 22.84
C HIS A 220 -15.52 29.95 24.28
N PHE A 221 -15.89 28.78 24.81
CA PHE A 221 -16.27 28.62 26.21
C PHE A 221 -15.03 28.38 27.09
N PRO A 222 -15.00 28.92 28.31
CA PRO A 222 -13.94 28.64 29.27
C PRO A 222 -13.88 27.13 29.59
N PRO A 223 -12.67 26.60 29.89
CA PRO A 223 -12.47 25.21 30.28
C PRO A 223 -13.10 24.88 31.64
#